data_AF-A0A410RQF1-F1
#
_entry.id   AF-A0A410RQF1-F1
#
_cell.length_a   1.000
_cell.length_b   1.000
_cell.length_c   1.000
_cell.angle_alpha   90.00
_cell.angle_beta   90.00
_cell.angle_gamma   90.00
#
_symmetry.space_group_name_H-M   'P 1'
#
loop_
_entity.id
_entity.type
_entity.pdbx_description
1 polymer ?
#
loop_
_entity_poly.entity_id
_entity_poly.type
_entity_poly.pdbx_seq_one_letter_code
_entity_poly.pdbx_strand_id
1 'polypeptide(L)'
;MGARRTARERALQALYKLEMTQGATTREALDAAWAASAEDGTPEPDAVKFAKELVEGVEAHREEIDGLIERHSHNWRLDRMSRIDRNVLRLGIFELKYRPDIPRKVTINEAVELGKNFGNEESSAFVNGLLDRVAVALGKP
;
A
#
# COMPACT_ATOMS: atom_id res chain seq x y z
N MET A 1 7.21 16.64 -5.23
CA MET A 1 6.87 15.20 -5.15
C MET A 1 5.77 14.94 -6.18
N GLY A 2 5.73 13.79 -6.87
CA GLY A 2 4.72 13.56 -7.92
C GLY A 2 3.36 13.17 -7.34
N ALA A 3 2.26 13.62 -7.94
CA ALA A 3 0.88 13.38 -7.48
C ALA A 3 0.58 11.91 -7.10
N ARG A 4 1.05 10.93 -7.90
CA ARG A 4 0.86 9.50 -7.61
C ARG A 4 1.65 9.00 -6.41
N ARG A 5 2.84 9.55 -6.14
CA ARG A 5 3.65 9.18 -4.98
C ARG A 5 2.97 9.65 -3.70
N THR A 6 2.57 10.92 -3.65
CA THR A 6 1.82 11.48 -2.53
C THR A 6 0.53 10.70 -2.28
N ALA A 7 -0.22 10.35 -3.33
CA ALA A 7 -1.42 9.54 -3.19
C ALA A 7 -1.17 8.17 -2.53
N ARG A 8 -0.06 7.48 -2.86
CA ARG A 8 0.30 6.20 -2.23
C ARG A 8 0.65 6.37 -0.75
N GLU A 9 1.37 7.43 -0.41
CA GLU A 9 1.69 7.75 1.00
C GLU A 9 0.41 7.99 1.81
N ARG A 10 -0.56 8.72 1.24
CA ARG A 10 -1.87 8.94 1.87
C ARG A 10 -2.70 7.67 1.98
N ALA A 11 -2.68 6.83 0.95
CA ALA A 11 -3.34 5.54 0.99
C ALA A 11 -2.76 4.64 2.10
N LEU A 12 -1.43 4.62 2.27
CA LEU A 12 -0.77 3.89 3.35
C LEU A 12 -1.20 4.41 4.74
N GLN A 13 -1.20 5.72 4.93
CA GLN A 13 -1.63 6.35 6.19
C GLN A 13 -3.11 6.04 6.50
N ALA A 14 -3.98 6.08 5.50
CA ALA A 14 -5.39 5.76 5.64
C ALA A 14 -5.60 4.27 6.00
N LEU A 15 -4.94 3.34 5.31
CA LEU A 15 -5.01 1.90 5.62
C LEU A 15 -4.50 1.60 7.03
N TYR A 16 -3.39 2.24 7.43
CA TYR A 16 -2.89 2.14 8.81
C TYR A 16 -3.93 2.62 9.83
N LYS A 17 -4.59 3.75 9.57
CA LYS A 17 -5.65 4.29 10.42
C LYS A 17 -6.85 3.35 10.55
N LEU A 18 -7.27 2.72 9.45
CA LEU A 18 -8.36 1.74 9.43
C LEU A 18 -8.01 0.52 10.31
N GLU A 19 -6.77 0.05 10.30
CA GLU A 19 -6.34 -1.03 11.20
C GLU A 19 -6.27 -0.61 12.67
N MET A 20 -5.99 0.66 12.96
CA MET A 20 -5.91 1.16 14.33
C MET A 20 -7.27 1.44 14.95
N THR A 21 -8.26 1.81 14.13
CA THR A 21 -9.52 2.39 14.60
C THR A 21 -10.68 1.50 14.14
N GLN A 22 -11.15 0.63 15.04
CA GLN A 22 -12.30 -0.21 14.76
C GLN A 22 -13.53 0.64 14.42
N GLY A 23 -14.19 0.33 13.30
CA GLY A 23 -15.38 1.04 12.83
C GLY A 23 -15.12 2.33 12.06
N ALA A 24 -13.86 2.75 11.88
CA ALA A 24 -13.56 3.89 11.01
C ALA A 24 -13.91 3.57 9.56
N THR A 25 -14.49 4.55 8.88
CA THR A 25 -14.79 4.47 7.45
C THR A 25 -13.57 4.85 6.60
N THR A 26 -13.51 4.35 5.37
CA THR A 26 -12.47 4.73 4.38
C THR A 26 -12.38 6.24 4.20
N ARG A 27 -13.53 6.94 4.21
CA ARG A 27 -13.59 8.39 4.10
C ARG A 27 -12.90 9.08 5.26
N GLU A 28 -13.26 8.72 6.50
CA GLU A 28 -12.66 9.32 7.70
C GLU A 28 -11.14 9.07 7.75
N ALA A 29 -10.69 7.88 7.34
CA ALA A 29 -9.28 7.54 7.29
C ALA A 29 -8.51 8.36 6.25
N LEU A 30 -9.07 8.56 5.06
CA LEU A 30 -8.49 9.41 4.02
C LEU A 30 -8.48 10.89 4.43
N ASP A 31 -9.59 11.39 4.96
CA ASP A 31 -9.69 12.78 5.43
C ASP A 31 -8.63 13.06 6.51
N ALA A 32 -8.45 12.12 7.44
CA ALA A 32 -7.39 12.21 8.46
C ALA A 32 -5.98 12.16 7.86
N ALA A 33 -5.73 11.31 6.85
CA ALA A 33 -4.42 11.22 6.19
C ALA A 33 -4.04 12.53 5.48
N TRP A 34 -5.00 13.17 4.80
CA TRP A 34 -4.77 14.47 4.16
C TRP A 34 -4.63 15.60 5.18
N ALA A 35 -5.43 15.60 6.25
CA ALA A 35 -5.33 16.61 7.31
C ALA A 35 -3.99 16.56 8.07
N ALA A 36 -3.43 15.36 8.26
CA ALA A 36 -2.13 15.17 8.91
C ALA A 36 -0.93 15.69 8.09
N SER A 37 -1.17 16.15 6.87
CA SER A 37 -0.13 16.68 5.97
C SER A 37 -0.53 18.04 5.40
N ALA A 38 -1.13 18.89 6.24
CA ALA A 38 -1.57 20.23 5.87
C ALA A 38 -0.43 21.13 5.32
N GLU A 39 0.83 20.82 5.65
CA GLU A 39 2.01 21.52 5.12
C GLU A 39 2.27 21.24 3.63
N ASP A 40 1.68 20.17 3.08
CA ASP A 40 1.84 19.79 1.65
C ASP A 40 0.94 20.61 0.71
N GLY A 41 0.20 21.59 1.25
CA GLY A 41 -0.68 22.47 0.49
C GLY A 41 -2.02 21.81 0.11
N THR A 42 -2.71 22.39 -0.87
CA THR A 42 -4.00 21.85 -1.34
C THR A 42 -3.76 20.57 -2.15
N PRO A 43 -4.38 19.44 -1.78
CA PRO A 43 -4.23 18.18 -2.53
C PRO A 43 -4.70 18.32 -3.98
N GLU A 44 -3.90 17.82 -4.91
CA GLU A 44 -4.33 17.71 -6.31
C GLU A 44 -5.53 16.75 -6.41
N PRO A 45 -6.61 17.09 -7.15
CA PRO A 45 -7.81 16.25 -7.24
C PRO A 45 -7.53 14.82 -7.71
N ASP A 46 -6.60 14.66 -8.67
CA ASP A 46 -6.19 13.34 -9.18
C ASP A 46 -5.44 12.52 -8.14
N ALA A 47 -4.65 13.16 -7.27
CA ALA A 47 -3.97 12.48 -6.17
C ALA A 47 -4.97 11.98 -5.13
N VAL A 48 -5.98 12.81 -4.80
CA VAL A 48 -7.07 12.42 -3.88
C VAL A 48 -7.86 11.24 -4.44
N LYS A 49 -8.24 11.31 -5.73
CA LYS A 49 -8.96 10.24 -6.41
C LYS A 49 -8.15 8.94 -6.42
N PHE A 50 -6.87 9.02 -6.80
CA PHE A 50 -6.02 7.83 -6.87
C PHE A 50 -5.78 7.21 -5.49
N ALA A 51 -5.55 8.01 -4.44
CA ALA A 51 -5.43 7.51 -3.07
C ALA A 51 -6.70 6.77 -2.63
N LYS A 52 -7.87 7.32 -2.95
CA LYS A 52 -9.16 6.69 -2.66
C LYS A 52 -9.31 5.34 -3.36
N GLU A 53 -9.03 5.27 -4.66
CA GLU A 53 -9.07 4.02 -5.44
C GLU A 53 -8.17 2.94 -4.84
N LEU A 54 -6.97 3.31 -4.37
CA LEU A 54 -6.05 2.37 -3.72
C LEU A 54 -6.61 1.81 -2.42
N VAL A 55 -7.15 2.67 -1.54
CA VAL A 55 -7.67 2.22 -0.23
C VAL A 55 -8.93 1.37 -0.40
N GLU A 56 -9.88 1.84 -1.21
CA GLU A 56 -11.11 1.09 -1.48
C GLU A 56 -10.82 -0.25 -2.16
N GLY A 57 -9.89 -0.26 -3.12
CA GLY A 57 -9.47 -1.48 -3.79
C GLY A 57 -8.79 -2.49 -2.87
N VAL A 58 -7.90 -2.03 -1.99
CA VAL A 58 -7.26 -2.91 -0.99
C VAL A 58 -8.30 -3.50 -0.04
N GLU A 59 -9.22 -2.70 0.50
CA GLU A 59 -10.24 -3.20 1.43
C GLU A 59 -11.22 -4.15 0.72
N ALA A 60 -11.61 -3.87 -0.52
CA ALA A 60 -12.50 -4.74 -1.30
C ALA A 60 -11.88 -6.11 -1.66
N HIS A 61 -10.56 -6.17 -1.83
CA HIS A 61 -9.83 -7.38 -2.20
C HIS A 61 -8.95 -7.93 -1.07
N ARG A 62 -9.20 -7.51 0.17
CA ARG A 62 -8.29 -7.73 1.30
C ARG A 62 -7.98 -9.20 1.56
N GLU A 63 -8.99 -10.05 1.61
CA GLU A 63 -8.81 -11.48 1.89
C GLU A 63 -7.91 -12.16 0.85
N GLU A 64 -8.10 -11.82 -0.42
CA GLU A 64 -7.29 -12.39 -1.50
C GLU A 64 -5.85 -11.87 -1.46
N ILE A 65 -5.69 -10.57 -1.24
CA ILE A 65 -4.39 -9.92 -1.12
C ILE A 65 -3.62 -10.51 0.07
N ASP A 66 -4.25 -10.63 1.23
CA ASP A 66 -3.67 -11.22 2.43
C ASP A 66 -3.26 -12.68 2.18
N GLY A 67 -4.09 -13.44 1.47
CA GLY A 67 -3.75 -14.80 1.05
C GLY A 67 -2.54 -14.87 0.10
N LEU A 68 -2.33 -13.87 -0.76
CA LEU A 68 -1.11 -13.79 -1.59
C LEU A 68 0.11 -13.49 -0.72
N ILE A 69 0.00 -12.59 0.26
CA ILE A 69 1.09 -12.28 1.19
C ILE A 69 1.52 -13.55 1.92
N GLU A 70 0.56 -14.26 2.53
CA GLU A 70 0.82 -15.47 3.32
C GLU A 70 1.43 -16.60 2.50
N ARG A 71 0.96 -16.80 1.26
CA ARG A 71 1.53 -17.83 0.37
C ARG A 71 2.99 -17.57 -0.01
N HIS A 72 3.41 -16.31 -0.05
CA HIS A 72 4.74 -15.91 -0.54
C HIS A 72 5.72 -15.43 0.56
N SER A 73 5.28 -15.42 1.82
CA SER A 73 6.07 -14.92 2.97
C SER A 73 6.94 -15.97 3.67
N HIS A 74 7.14 -17.17 3.11
CA HIS A 74 7.98 -18.26 3.65
C HIS A 74 7.91 -18.42 5.20
N ASN A 75 6.71 -18.70 5.72
CA ASN A 75 6.39 -18.88 7.16
C ASN A 75 6.28 -17.60 8.01
N TRP A 76 6.32 -16.41 7.42
CA TRP A 76 5.98 -15.19 8.16
C TRP A 76 4.47 -15.01 8.22
N ARG A 77 3.88 -15.22 9.39
CA ARG A 77 2.45 -14.98 9.61
C ARG A 77 2.13 -13.49 9.45
N LEU A 78 1.04 -13.19 8.74
CA LEU A 78 0.60 -11.82 8.46
C LEU A 78 0.34 -10.98 9.73
N ASP A 79 -0.09 -11.62 10.83
CA ASP A 79 -0.27 -10.98 12.15
C ASP A 79 1.04 -10.56 12.84
N ARG A 80 2.18 -11.15 12.45
CA ARG A 80 3.50 -10.80 12.99
C ARG A 80 4.24 -9.73 12.19
N MET A 81 3.69 -9.33 11.04
CA MET A 81 4.25 -8.22 10.26
C MET A 81 3.91 -6.89 10.93
N SER A 82 4.79 -5.91 10.80
CA SER A 82 4.44 -4.55 11.19
C SER A 82 3.22 -4.10 10.36
N ARG A 83 2.36 -3.28 10.96
CA ARG A 83 1.19 -2.73 10.24
C ARG A 83 1.61 -1.97 8.99
N ILE A 84 2.78 -1.32 9.01
CA ILE A 84 3.31 -0.61 7.86
C ILE A 84 3.66 -1.60 6.75
N ASP A 85 4.50 -2.60 7.02
CA ASP A 85 4.92 -3.58 6.02
C ASP A 85 3.72 -4.28 5.39
N ARG A 86 2.78 -4.72 6.23
CA ARG A 86 1.56 -5.38 5.77
C ARG A 86 0.76 -4.49 4.83
N ASN A 87 0.55 -3.21 5.16
CA ASN A 87 -0.21 -2.30 4.31
C ASN A 87 0.56 -1.87 3.04
N VAL A 88 1.88 -1.75 3.11
CA VAL A 88 2.74 -1.53 1.92
C VAL A 88 2.64 -2.71 0.96
N LEU A 89 2.71 -3.94 1.48
CA LEU A 89 2.52 -5.16 0.68
C LEU A 89 1.12 -5.21 0.07
N ARG A 90 0.07 -4.88 0.84
CA ARG A 90 -1.29 -4.83 0.31
C ARG A 90 -1.45 -3.85 -0.84
N LEU A 91 -0.92 -2.64 -0.71
CA LEU A 91 -0.92 -1.64 -1.78
C LEU A 91 -0.17 -2.14 -3.01
N GLY A 92 1.04 -2.68 -2.82
CA GLY A 92 1.86 -3.20 -3.91
C GLY A 92 1.17 -4.35 -4.65
N ILE A 93 0.58 -5.30 -3.93
CA ILE A 93 -0.14 -6.43 -4.53
C ILE A 93 -1.42 -5.97 -5.22
N PHE A 94 -2.17 -5.04 -4.63
CA PHE A 94 -3.34 -4.46 -5.27
C PHE A 94 -2.98 -3.81 -6.60
N GLU A 95 -1.94 -2.97 -6.66
CA GLU A 95 -1.48 -2.39 -7.92
C GLU A 95 -0.99 -3.45 -8.91
N LEU A 96 -0.18 -4.41 -8.45
CA LEU A 96 0.31 -5.50 -9.29
C LEU A 96 -0.85 -6.30 -9.91
N LYS A 97 -1.96 -6.51 -9.20
CA LYS A 97 -3.05 -7.34 -9.70
C LYS A 97 -4.12 -6.55 -10.45
N TYR A 98 -4.49 -5.39 -9.95
CA TYR A 98 -5.69 -4.65 -10.37
C TYR A 98 -5.38 -3.36 -11.14
N ARG A 99 -4.12 -2.94 -11.23
CA ARG A 99 -3.69 -1.75 -11.96
C ARG A 99 -2.76 -2.11 -13.12
N PRO A 100 -3.30 -2.62 -14.25
CA PRO A 100 -2.50 -2.91 -15.44
C PRO A 100 -1.92 -1.65 -16.09
N ASP A 101 -2.46 -0.48 -15.76
CA ASP A 101 -1.95 0.83 -16.18
C ASP A 101 -0.63 1.23 -15.50
N ILE A 102 -0.21 0.49 -14.46
CA ILE A 102 1.02 0.77 -13.71
C ILE A 102 2.05 -0.34 -14.01
N PRO A 103 3.23 0.01 -14.55
CA PRO A 103 4.28 -0.98 -14.80
C PRO A 103 4.73 -1.65 -13.51
N ARG A 104 4.98 -2.97 -13.57
CA ARG A 104 5.47 -3.80 -12.43
C ARG A 104 6.61 -3.12 -11.67
N LYS A 105 7.64 -2.68 -12.39
CA LYS A 105 8.83 -2.05 -11.81
C LYS A 105 8.50 -0.77 -11.03
N VAL A 106 7.53 0.01 -11.50
CA VAL A 106 7.10 1.24 -10.81
C VAL A 106 6.42 0.89 -9.50
N THR A 107 5.46 -0.03 -9.52
CA THR A 107 4.78 -0.48 -8.29
C THR A 107 5.76 -1.00 -7.24
N ILE A 108 6.70 -1.87 -7.63
CA ILE A 108 7.68 -2.43 -6.70
C ILE A 108 8.59 -1.34 -6.14
N ASN A 109 9.15 -0.47 -7.00
CA ASN A 109 10.02 0.62 -6.54
C ASN A 109 9.30 1.56 -5.57
N GLU A 110 8.05 1.94 -5.86
CA GLU A 110 7.27 2.84 -5.00
C GLU A 110 6.91 2.17 -3.66
N ALA A 111 6.58 0.88 -3.67
CA ALA A 111 6.34 0.13 -2.43
C ALA A 111 7.62 0.01 -1.58
N VAL A 112 8.78 -0.20 -2.20
CA VAL A 112 10.07 -0.24 -1.50
C VAL A 112 10.40 1.11 -0.86
N GLU A 113 10.15 2.21 -1.57
CA GLU A 113 10.31 3.57 -1.04
C GLU A 113 9.38 3.84 0.15
N LEU A 114 8.12 3.37 0.10
CA LEU A 114 7.23 3.45 1.26
C LEU A 114 7.76 2.64 2.44
N GLY A 115 8.22 1.41 2.21
CA GLY A 115 8.82 0.57 3.24
C GLY A 115 10.06 1.22 3.87
N LYS A 116 10.87 1.90 3.07
CA LYS A 116 12.04 2.66 3.55
C LYS A 116 11.65 3.88 4.38
N ASN A 117 10.61 4.62 3.97
CA ASN A 117 10.23 5.87 4.60
C ASN A 117 9.41 5.69 5.89
N PHE A 118 8.60 4.63 5.97
CA PHE A 118 7.66 4.41 7.07
C PHE A 118 7.94 3.14 7.88
N GLY A 119 8.71 2.20 7.35
CA GLY A 119 9.03 0.93 8.00
C GLY A 119 10.30 0.99 8.86
N ASN A 120 10.82 -0.19 9.18
CA ASN A 120 12.10 -0.40 9.84
C ASN A 120 13.25 -0.62 8.82
N GLU A 121 14.48 -0.82 9.33
CA GLU A 121 15.69 -0.98 8.52
C GLU A 121 15.58 -2.13 7.49
N GLU A 122 14.88 -3.21 7.84
CA GLU A 122 14.72 -4.41 7.01
C GLU A 122 13.52 -4.35 6.04
N SER A 123 12.64 -3.35 6.20
CA SER A 123 11.35 -3.27 5.50
C SER A 123 11.51 -3.16 3.98
N SER A 124 12.45 -2.35 3.52
CA SER A 124 12.70 -2.15 2.08
C SER A 124 13.08 -3.45 1.36
N ALA A 125 14.00 -4.23 1.93
CA ALA A 125 14.45 -5.51 1.39
C ALA A 125 13.34 -6.57 1.46
N PHE A 126 12.61 -6.62 2.57
CA PHE A 126 11.49 -7.52 2.76
C PHE A 126 10.37 -7.28 1.74
N VAL A 127 9.91 -6.03 1.61
CA VAL A 127 8.89 -5.61 0.64
C VAL A 127 9.32 -5.94 -0.79
N ASN A 128 10.56 -5.59 -1.17
CA ASN A 128 11.06 -5.90 -2.51
C ASN A 128 10.99 -7.40 -2.80
N GLY A 129 11.56 -8.22 -1.91
CA GLY A 129 11.66 -9.67 -2.10
C GLY A 129 10.30 -10.35 -2.19
N LEU A 130 9.32 -9.92 -1.39
CA LEU A 130 7.98 -10.50 -1.43
C LEU A 130 7.20 -10.07 -2.68
N LEU A 131 7.21 -8.78 -3.01
CA LEU A 131 6.49 -8.28 -4.19
C LEU A 131 7.06 -8.83 -5.50
N ASP A 132 8.38 -9.04 -5.59
CA ASP A 132 8.97 -9.70 -6.76
C ASP A 132 8.45 -11.13 -6.95
N ARG A 133 8.37 -11.92 -5.87
CA ARG A 133 7.81 -13.28 -5.93
C ARG A 133 6.34 -13.27 -6.34
N VAL A 134 5.56 -12.35 -5.79
CA VAL A 134 4.13 -12.20 -6.14
C VAL A 134 3.97 -11.76 -7.59
N ALA A 135 4.76 -10.81 -8.07
CA ALA A 135 4.69 -10.34 -9.45
C ALA A 135 4.97 -11.47 -10.46
N VAL A 136 5.98 -12.31 -10.18
CA VAL A 136 6.27 -13.52 -10.97
C VAL A 136 5.11 -14.50 -10.94
N ALA A 137 4.52 -14.75 -9.77
CA ALA A 137 3.37 -15.64 -9.61
C ALA A 137 2.11 -15.15 -10.35
N LEU A 138 1.94 -13.82 -10.48
CA LEU A 138 0.86 -13.20 -11.25
C LEU A 138 1.12 -13.18 -12.77
N GLY A 139 2.29 -13.64 -13.24
CA GLY A 139 2.64 -13.64 -14.66
C GLY A 139 2.88 -12.24 -15.24
N LYS A 140 3.19 -11.24 -14.39
CA LYS A 140 3.58 -9.91 -14.85
C LYS A 140 5.09 -9.92 -15.18
N PRO A 141 5.50 -9.73 -16.45
CA PRO A 141 6.91 -9.61 -16.80
C PRO A 141 7.54 -8.39 -16.10
#